data_AF-A0A6A6H5E9-F1
#
_entry.id   AF-A0A6A6H5E9-F1
#
_cell.length_a   1.000
_cell.length_b   1.000
_cell.length_c   1.000
_cell.angle_alpha   90.00
_cell.angle_beta   90.00
_cell.angle_gamma   90.00
#
_symmetry.space_group_name_H-M   'P 1'
#
loop_
_entity.id
_entity.type
_entity.pdbx_description
1 polymer ?
#
loop_
_entity_poly.entity_id
_entity_poly.type
_entity_poly.pdbx_seq_one_letter_code
_entity_poly.pdbx_strand_id
1 'polypeptide(L)'
;MAGISQGLYNTFIRSNAAFLATIFTGAFAFQMYAYPYLERAPPMVKTYGVARAFNLGSDAVWDSVNRGRQWKDIKHKYLQSAEAEDDDDDE
;
A
#
# COMPACT_ATOMS: atom_id res chain seq x y z
N MET A 1 32.48 13.91 -4.48
CA MET A 1 32.06 12.77 -5.32
C MET A 1 30.69 12.29 -4.83
N ALA A 2 29.64 13.01 -5.20
CA ALA A 2 28.24 12.66 -4.92
C ALA A 2 27.60 12.38 -6.27
N GLY A 3 27.14 11.15 -6.52
CA GLY A 3 26.59 10.86 -7.85
C GLY A 3 25.92 9.50 -7.98
N ILE A 4 26.50 8.43 -7.44
CA ILE A 4 25.94 7.09 -7.62
C ILE A 4 25.05 6.70 -6.44
N SER A 5 25.46 7.01 -5.21
CA SER A 5 24.69 6.71 -3.99
C SER A 5 23.38 7.49 -3.88
N GLN A 6 23.38 8.80 -4.19
CA GLN A 6 22.17 9.62 -4.17
C GLN A 6 21.23 9.32 -5.35
N GLY A 7 21.77 8.95 -6.52
CA GLY A 7 21.01 8.52 -7.69
C GLY A 7 20.32 7.16 -7.48
N LEU A 8 21.02 6.20 -6.88
CA LEU A 8 20.43 4.92 -6.48
C LEU A 8 19.39 5.09 -5.36
N TYR A 9 19.65 5.97 -4.40
CA TYR A 9 18.71 6.30 -3.34
C TYR A 9 17.42 6.95 -3.88
N ASN A 10 17.49 7.86 -4.85
CA ASN A 10 16.28 8.49 -5.41
C ASN A 10 15.53 7.59 -6.41
N THR A 11 16.22 6.63 -7.04
CA THR A 11 15.62 5.73 -8.05
C THR A 11 15.04 4.45 -7.42
N PHE A 12 15.62 3.98 -6.32
CA PHE A 12 15.19 2.76 -5.61
C PHE A 12 14.60 3.02 -4.22
N ILE A 13 14.99 4.09 -3.52
CA ILE A 13 14.65 4.34 -2.10
C ILE A 13 13.47 5.33 -1.90
N ARG A 14 12.92 5.92 -2.98
CA ARG A 14 11.52 6.41 -3.00
C ARG A 14 10.50 5.32 -3.41
N SER A 15 10.89 4.05 -3.31
CA SER A 15 10.12 2.80 -3.05
C SER A 15 8.72 2.50 -3.65
N ASN A 16 7.99 3.42 -4.28
CA ASN A 16 6.71 3.13 -4.91
C ASN A 16 6.89 2.34 -6.22
N ALA A 17 7.95 2.59 -6.99
CA ALA A 17 8.13 1.96 -8.30
C ALA A 17 8.39 0.46 -8.20
N ALA A 18 9.25 0.03 -7.26
CA ALA A 18 9.51 -1.39 -7.01
C ALA A 18 8.26 -2.12 -6.50
N PHE A 19 7.49 -1.46 -5.62
CA PHE A 19 6.22 -2.00 -5.12
C PHE A 19 5.18 -2.14 -6.25
N LEU A 20 5.00 -1.10 -7.05
CA LEU A 20 4.10 -1.12 -8.21
C LEU A 20 4.52 -2.18 -9.23
N ALA A 21 5.81 -2.26 -9.59
CA ALA A 21 6.31 -3.27 -10.51
C ALA A 21 6.04 -4.69 -10.01
N THR A 22 6.16 -4.92 -8.70
CA THR A 22 5.85 -6.22 -8.08
C THR A 22 4.36 -6.53 -8.15
N ILE A 23 3.48 -5.56 -7.86
CA ILE A 23 2.02 -5.73 -8.00
C ILE A 23 1.64 -6.02 -9.44
N PHE A 24 2.14 -5.23 -10.41
CA PHE A 24 1.82 -5.42 -11.82
C PHE A 24 2.31 -6.77 -12.35
N THR A 25 3.54 -7.14 -12.03
CA THR A 25 4.10 -8.46 -12.41
C THR A 25 3.27 -9.60 -11.79
N GLY A 26 2.91 -9.48 -10.51
CA GLY A 26 2.05 -10.44 -9.82
C GLY A 26 0.64 -10.52 -10.44
N ALA A 27 0.05 -9.38 -10.82
CA ALA A 27 -1.26 -9.33 -11.46
C ALA A 27 -1.24 -9.97 -12.85
N PHE A 28 -0.22 -9.72 -13.66
CA PHE A 28 -0.06 -10.36 -14.97
C PHE A 28 0.18 -11.88 -14.85
N ALA A 29 1.03 -12.31 -13.92
CA ALA A 29 1.25 -13.73 -13.66
C ALA A 29 -0.05 -14.42 -13.20
N PHE A 30 -0.82 -13.77 -12.32
CA PHE A 30 -2.12 -14.25 -11.88
C PHE A 30 -3.12 -14.33 -13.03
N GLN A 31 -3.17 -13.32 -13.89
CA GLN A 31 -4.02 -13.30 -15.08
C GLN A 31 -3.63 -14.41 -16.07
N MET A 32 -2.33 -14.64 -16.28
CA MET A 32 -1.86 -15.64 -17.23
C MET A 32 -2.03 -17.07 -16.72
N TYR A 33 -1.81 -17.32 -15.42
CA TYR A 33 -1.73 -18.66 -14.86
C TYR A 33 -2.94 -19.07 -14.04
N ALA A 34 -3.48 -18.20 -13.18
CA ALA A 34 -4.53 -18.56 -12.23
C ALA A 34 -5.95 -18.26 -12.76
N TYR A 35 -6.12 -17.15 -13.47
CA TYR A 35 -7.42 -16.69 -13.97
C TYR A 35 -8.16 -17.70 -14.86
N PRO A 36 -7.51 -18.46 -15.78
CA PRO A 36 -8.20 -19.46 -16.61
C PRO A 36 -8.87 -20.58 -15.80
N TYR A 37 -8.32 -20.93 -14.64
CA TYR A 37 -8.89 -21.95 -13.76
C TYR A 37 -10.07 -21.41 -12.93
N LEU A 38 -10.04 -20.12 -12.59
CA LEU A 38 -11.10 -19.42 -11.86
C LEU A 38 -12.36 -19.19 -12.70
N GLU A 39 -12.27 -19.18 -14.02
CA GLU A 39 -13.44 -19.07 -14.91
C GLU A 39 -14.31 -20.33 -14.92
N ARG A 40 -13.75 -21.49 -14.58
CA ARG A 40 -14.50 -22.74 -14.38
C ARG A 40 -15.06 -22.90 -12.96
N ALA A 41 -14.72 -21.99 -12.05
CA ALA A 41 -15.18 -22.06 -10.67
C ALA A 41 -16.61 -21.49 -10.52
N PRO A 42 -17.43 -22.02 -9.59
CA PRO A 42 -18.76 -21.48 -9.32
C PRO A 42 -18.66 -20.00 -8.86
N PRO A 43 -19.70 -19.18 -9.13
CA PRO A 43 -19.65 -17.73 -8.95
C PRO A 43 -19.27 -17.27 -7.54
N MET A 44 -19.55 -18.07 -6.50
CA MET A 44 -19.11 -17.76 -5.13
C MET A 44 -17.57 -17.71 -4.97
N VAL A 45 -16.81 -18.52 -5.69
CA VAL A 45 -15.35 -18.64 -5.53
C VAL A 45 -14.64 -17.47 -6.21
N LYS A 46 -15.13 -17.05 -7.38
CA LYS A 46 -14.52 -16.00 -8.21
C LYS A 46 -14.56 -14.62 -7.56
N THR A 47 -15.65 -14.28 -6.87
CA THR A 47 -15.86 -12.96 -6.27
C THR A 47 -15.49 -12.90 -4.79
N TYR A 48 -15.84 -13.91 -4.00
CA TYR A 48 -15.68 -13.85 -2.54
C TYR A 48 -14.40 -14.52 -2.03
N GLY A 49 -13.80 -15.46 -2.78
CA GLY A 49 -12.63 -16.21 -2.33
C GLY A 49 -11.32 -15.50 -2.67
N VAL A 50 -11.03 -15.39 -3.97
CA VAL A 50 -9.74 -14.87 -4.44
C VAL A 50 -9.60 -13.38 -4.25
N ALA A 51 -10.61 -12.60 -4.64
CA ALA A 51 -10.52 -11.14 -4.51
C ALA A 51 -10.42 -10.74 -3.02
N ARG A 52 -11.16 -11.40 -2.12
CA ARG A 52 -11.08 -11.12 -0.68
C ARG A 52 -9.74 -11.49 -0.08
N ALA A 53 -9.19 -12.65 -0.43
CA ALA A 53 -7.85 -13.07 0.02
C ALA A 53 -6.77 -12.11 -0.48
N PHE A 54 -6.86 -11.67 -1.73
CA PHE A 54 -5.94 -10.70 -2.30
C PHE A 54 -6.04 -9.33 -1.62
N ASN A 55 -7.25 -8.81 -1.41
CA ASN A 55 -7.43 -7.52 -0.71
C ASN A 55 -6.88 -7.60 0.73
N LEU A 56 -7.25 -8.63 1.51
CA LEU A 56 -6.78 -8.79 2.88
C LEU A 56 -5.25 -8.91 2.97
N GLY A 57 -4.65 -9.71 2.07
CA GLY A 57 -3.20 -9.89 2.01
C GLY A 57 -2.49 -8.60 1.60
N SER A 58 -3.03 -7.90 0.59
CA SER A 58 -2.46 -6.65 0.08
C SER A 58 -2.51 -5.54 1.14
N ASP A 59 -3.63 -5.42 1.86
CA ASP A 59 -3.80 -4.46 2.93
C ASP A 59 -2.80 -4.72 4.06
N ALA A 60 -2.61 -5.98 4.47
CA ALA A 60 -1.66 -6.34 5.52
C ALA A 60 -0.20 -6.03 5.12
N VAL A 61 0.18 -6.34 3.87
CA VAL A 61 1.50 -6.02 3.34
C VAL A 61 1.70 -4.51 3.27
N TRP A 62 0.74 -3.78 2.72
CA TRP A 62 0.77 -2.32 2.64
C TRP A 62 0.88 -1.69 4.03
N ASP A 63 0.17 -2.24 5.00
CA ASP A 63 0.18 -1.78 6.38
C ASP A 63 1.51 -1.97 7.06
N SER A 64 2.15 -3.11 6.84
CA SER A 64 3.49 -3.38 7.37
C SER A 64 4.54 -2.43 6.79
N VAL A 65 4.47 -2.15 5.47
CA VAL A 65 5.47 -1.36 4.75
C VAL A 65 5.34 0.13 5.05
N ASN A 66 4.12 0.63 5.24
CA ASN A 66 3.85 2.06 5.45
C ASN A 66 3.59 2.45 6.91
N ARG A 67 3.89 1.56 7.87
CA ARG A 67 3.71 1.84 9.30
C ARG A 67 4.41 3.13 9.71
N GLY A 68 3.71 3.99 10.44
CA GLY A 68 4.21 5.30 10.89
C GLY A 68 4.14 6.41 9.84
N ARG A 69 3.77 6.10 8.59
CA ARG A 69 3.52 7.08 7.53
C ARG A 69 2.05 7.18 7.12
N GLN A 70 1.21 6.24 7.56
CA GLN A 70 -0.21 6.26 7.24
C GLN A 70 -0.95 7.29 8.07
N TRP A 71 -2.00 7.88 7.48
CA TRP A 71 -2.90 8.81 8.18
C TRP A 71 -3.40 8.25 9.51
N LYS A 72 -3.79 6.97 9.56
CA LYS A 72 -4.26 6.32 10.78
C LYS A 72 -3.23 6.33 11.92
N ASP A 73 -1.93 6.32 11.58
CA ASP A 73 -0.82 6.34 12.52
C ASP A 73 -0.44 7.77 12.91
N ILE A 74 -0.54 8.75 12.00
CA ILE A 74 -0.10 10.14 12.24
C ILE A 74 -1.22 11.11 12.64
N LYS A 75 -2.49 10.75 12.45
CA LYS A 75 -3.65 11.64 12.66
C LYS A 75 -3.70 12.29 14.04
N HIS A 76 -3.26 11.58 15.07
CA HIS A 76 -3.29 12.06 16.46
C HIS A 76 -2.41 13.30 16.65
N LYS A 77 -1.32 13.42 15.88
CA LYS A 77 -0.41 14.57 15.95
C LYS A 77 -1.07 15.84 15.43
N TYR A 78 -1.87 15.72 14.36
CA TYR A 78 -2.51 16.88 13.73
C TYR A 78 -3.78 17.31 14.45
N LEU A 79 -4.53 16.36 15.02
CA LEU A 79 -5.71 16.70 15.81
C LEU A 79 -5.35 17.39 17.13
N GLN A 80 -4.27 16.96 17.80
CA GLN A 80 -3.76 17.67 18.98
C GLN A 80 -3.21 19.06 18.65
N SER A 81 -2.51 19.21 17.51
CA SER A 81 -2.04 20.54 17.10
C SER A 81 -3.19 21.50 16.78
N ALA A 82 -4.28 21.01 16.20
CA ALA A 82 -5.46 21.85 15.94
C ALA A 82 -6.16 22.26 17.24
N GLU A 83 -6.30 21.34 18.20
CA GLU A 83 -6.94 21.61 19.50
C GLU A 83 -6.08 22.56 20.37
N ALA A 84 -4.75 22.48 20.25
CA ALA A 84 -3.83 23.41 20.92
C ALA A 84 -3.79 24.81 20.26
N GLU A 85 -3.95 24.90 18.93
CA GLU A 85 -4.10 26.19 18.24
C GLU A 85 -5.43 26.89 18.60
N ASP A 86 -6.52 26.13 18.78
CA ASP A 86 -7.82 26.71 19.19
C ASP A 86 -7.81 27.23 20.65
N ASP A 87 -7.11 26.56 21.59
CA ASP A 87 -6.99 27.03 22.99
C ASP A 87 -6.09 28.28 23.13
N ASP A 88 -5.09 28.48 22.27
CA ASP A 88 -4.20 29.65 22.29
C ASP A 88 -4.87 30.92 21.67
N ASP A 89 -5.95 30.76 20.90
CA ASP A 89 -6.72 31.88 20.30
C ASP A 89 -7.85 32.39 21.23
N ASP A 90 -8.17 31.68 22.32
CA ASP A 90 -9.22 32.04 23.31
C ASP A 90 -8.68 32.66 24.63
N GLU A 91 -7.36 32.92 24.76
CA GLU A 91 -6.70 33.69 25.85
C GLU A 91 -6.30 35.13 25.45
#